data_AF-A0A3B5LWY0-F1
#
_entry.id   AF-A0A3B5LWY0-F1
#
_cell.length_a   1.000
_cell.length_b   1.000
_cell.length_c   1.000
_cell.angle_alpha   90.00
_cell.angle_beta   90.00
_cell.angle_gamma   90.00
#
_symmetry.space_group_name_H-M   'P 1'
#
loop_
_entity.id
_entity.type
_entity.pdbx_description
1 polymer ?
#
loop_
_entity_poly.entity_id
_entity_poly.type
_entity_poly.pdbx_seq_one_letter_code
_entity_poly.pdbx_strand_id
1 'polypeptide(L)'
;QMPLELQSSASRATMQTKRSAWTPLNHPQINSKLFDERRQLLAKWFRSWSDSQRKAVLGDFALRCSVEQLRSLSLTVSRRLPLQAADFTCLLPRALCLYLFSFLDPRSLCRCAQVSWHWRSIVELDQLWMAKCLRLGWCITFSPSAFERGVWKRHYIETTPSMPPELEIPSAISGGRKQPPELSSSRSGLKTEKKAKALPPWRDSDRHPKDTMRFNYLDNLDPVEQTFRETSNNRNQSMI
;
A
#
# COMPACT_ATOMS: atom_id res chain seq x y z
N GLN A 1 88.50 -12.48 24.92
CA GLN A 1 87.91 -12.97 23.65
C GLN A 1 86.45 -13.27 23.94
N MET A 2 85.53 -12.43 23.43
CA MET A 2 84.08 -12.57 23.62
C MET A 2 83.48 -13.46 22.51
N PRO A 3 82.35 -14.14 22.76
CA PRO A 3 81.37 -14.47 21.72
C PRO A 3 80.21 -13.47 21.76
N LEU A 4 79.99 -12.76 20.66
CA LEU A 4 78.86 -11.85 20.45
C LEU A 4 77.67 -12.64 19.88
N GLU A 5 76.53 -12.58 20.57
CA GLU A 5 75.24 -13.04 20.05
C GLU A 5 74.79 -12.17 18.87
N LEU A 6 74.43 -12.80 17.76
CA LEU A 6 73.68 -12.17 16.66
C LEU A 6 72.19 -12.41 16.88
N GLN A 7 71.54 -11.51 17.62
CA GLN A 7 70.09 -11.38 17.61
C GLN A 7 69.64 -10.80 16.26
N SER A 8 69.10 -11.64 15.39
CA SER A 8 68.45 -11.19 14.16
C SER A 8 67.09 -10.59 14.50
N SER A 9 67.06 -9.29 14.77
CA SER A 9 65.83 -8.50 14.85
C SER A 9 65.28 -8.27 13.44
N ALA A 10 64.67 -9.31 12.86
CA ALA A 10 63.83 -9.15 11.67
C ALA A 10 62.56 -8.41 12.08
N SER A 11 62.64 -7.08 12.11
CA SER A 11 61.50 -6.19 12.20
C SER A 11 60.62 -6.43 10.97
N ARG A 12 59.59 -7.27 11.16
CA ARG A 12 58.52 -7.50 10.19
C ARG A 12 57.75 -6.19 10.05
N ALA A 13 58.22 -5.31 9.17
CA ALA A 13 57.57 -4.07 8.85
C ALA A 13 56.17 -4.40 8.32
N THR A 14 55.17 -4.32 9.18
CA THR A 14 53.77 -4.32 8.75
C THR A 14 53.61 -3.08 7.89
N MET A 15 53.58 -3.25 6.57
CA MET A 15 53.23 -2.17 5.64
C MET A 15 51.86 -1.63 6.06
N GLN A 16 51.86 -0.53 6.80
CA GLN A 16 50.64 0.15 7.18
C GLN A 16 50.17 0.96 5.96
N THR A 17 49.40 0.33 5.08
CA THR A 17 48.73 0.94 3.93
C THR A 17 47.47 1.72 4.32
N LYS A 18 47.41 2.24 5.55
CA LYS A 18 46.27 3.03 6.01
C LYS A 18 46.27 4.35 5.24
N ARG A 19 45.21 4.60 4.47
CA ARG A 19 44.91 5.85 3.72
C ARG A 19 45.64 6.05 2.37
N SER A 20 46.35 5.06 1.85
CA SER A 20 46.89 5.17 0.48
C SER A 20 45.78 5.00 -0.57
N ALA A 21 45.73 5.89 -1.57
CA ALA A 21 44.90 5.73 -2.78
C ALA A 21 45.45 4.65 -3.73
N TRP A 22 46.68 4.18 -3.46
CA TRP A 22 47.36 3.15 -4.22
C TRP A 22 46.58 1.83 -4.16
N THR A 23 46.45 1.16 -5.30
CA THR A 23 45.75 -0.13 -5.41
C THR A 23 46.71 -1.13 -6.06
N PRO A 24 47.01 -2.27 -5.43
CA PRO A 24 47.91 -3.28 -5.99
C PRO A 24 47.21 -4.00 -7.15
N LEU A 25 47.24 -3.44 -8.35
CA LEU A 25 46.60 -4.04 -9.53
C LEU A 25 47.32 -5.32 -9.99
N ASN A 26 48.63 -5.42 -9.73
CA ASN A 26 49.48 -6.53 -10.17
C ASN A 26 49.43 -7.75 -9.23
N HIS A 27 48.74 -7.66 -8.08
CA HIS A 27 48.63 -8.77 -7.13
C HIS A 27 47.15 -9.04 -6.80
N PRO A 28 46.50 -9.98 -7.50
CA PRO A 28 45.04 -10.17 -7.44
C PRO A 28 44.48 -10.42 -6.04
N GLN A 29 45.17 -11.23 -5.23
CA GLN A 29 44.73 -11.60 -3.88
C GLN A 29 44.74 -10.39 -2.93
N ILE A 30 45.81 -9.59 -2.96
CA ILE A 30 45.93 -8.38 -2.14
C ILE A 30 44.94 -7.32 -2.64
N ASN A 31 44.74 -7.23 -3.96
CA ASN A 31 43.74 -6.34 -4.55
C ASN A 31 42.34 -6.64 -4.03
N SER A 32 41.90 -7.91 -4.12
CA SER A 32 40.58 -8.33 -3.68
C SER A 32 40.38 -8.03 -2.19
N LYS A 33 41.38 -8.34 -1.36
CA LYS A 33 41.32 -8.04 0.08
C LYS A 33 41.18 -6.54 0.34
N LEU A 34 41.98 -5.71 -0.33
CA LEU A 34 41.92 -4.26 -0.17
C LEU A 34 40.59 -3.68 -0.68
N PHE A 35 40.04 -4.22 -1.77
CA PHE A 35 38.73 -3.85 -2.28
C PHE A 35 37.64 -4.12 -1.23
N ASP A 36 37.66 -5.29 -0.61
CA ASP A 36 36.69 -5.64 0.44
C ASP A 36 36.81 -4.72 1.67
N GLU A 37 38.03 -4.44 2.12
CA GLU A 37 38.27 -3.50 3.22
C GLU A 37 37.74 -2.10 2.90
N ARG A 38 38.01 -1.59 1.69
CA ARG A 38 37.51 -0.28 1.22
C ARG A 38 35.99 -0.26 1.07
N ARG A 39 35.39 -1.35 0.57
CA ARG A 39 33.94 -1.49 0.44
C ARG A 39 33.26 -1.46 1.81
N GLN A 40 33.82 -2.16 2.80
CA GLN A 40 33.31 -2.13 4.18
C GLN A 40 33.44 -0.74 4.81
N LEU A 41 34.55 -0.04 4.56
CA LEU A 41 34.74 1.33 5.04
C LEU A 41 33.72 2.30 4.42
N LEU A 42 33.51 2.21 3.10
CA LEU A 42 32.48 3.00 2.41
C LEU A 42 31.09 2.73 2.99
N ALA A 43 30.74 1.46 3.26
CA ALA A 43 29.47 1.12 3.89
C ALA A 43 29.32 1.72 5.30
N LYS A 44 30.40 1.78 6.08
CA LYS A 44 30.41 2.45 7.39
C LYS A 44 30.16 3.96 7.25
N TRP A 45 30.86 4.63 6.33
CA TRP A 45 30.65 6.06 6.06
C TRP A 45 29.25 6.36 5.55
N PHE A 46 28.75 5.54 4.62
CA PHE A 46 27.41 5.69 4.06
C PHE A 46 26.34 5.67 5.15
N ARG A 47 26.45 4.78 6.15
CA ARG A 47 25.54 4.73 7.29
C ARG A 47 25.62 5.97 8.19
N SER A 48 26.78 6.61 8.31
CA SER A 48 26.93 7.83 9.12
C SER A 48 26.41 9.11 8.45
N TRP A 49 26.17 9.09 7.14
CA TRP A 49 25.69 10.26 6.40
C TRP A 49 24.18 10.45 6.49
N SER A 50 23.75 11.71 6.30
CA SER A 50 22.33 12.08 6.17
C SER A 50 21.71 11.54 4.88
N ASP A 51 20.38 11.53 4.80
CA ASP A 51 19.66 11.09 3.59
C ASP A 51 20.02 11.92 2.35
N SER A 52 20.15 13.25 2.49
CA SER A 52 20.56 14.13 1.39
C SER A 52 21.98 13.83 0.90
N GLN A 53 22.93 13.60 1.81
CA GLN A 53 24.30 13.22 1.48
C GLN A 53 24.37 11.85 0.79
N ARG A 54 23.61 10.87 1.29
CA ARG A 54 23.52 9.54 0.66
C ARG A 54 22.99 9.65 -0.77
N LYS A 55 21.91 10.40 -0.99
CA LYS A 55 21.34 10.62 -2.32
C LYS A 55 22.31 11.32 -3.26
N ALA A 56 23.03 12.35 -2.78
CA ALA A 56 24.04 13.06 -3.56
C ALA A 56 25.15 12.11 -4.05
N VAL A 57 25.75 11.32 -3.14
CA VAL A 57 26.81 10.37 -3.49
C VAL A 57 26.33 9.27 -4.43
N LEU A 58 25.11 8.75 -4.23
CA LEU A 58 24.52 7.77 -5.15
C LEU A 58 24.32 8.35 -6.55
N GLY A 59 23.87 9.61 -6.65
CA GLY A 59 23.76 10.34 -7.91
C GLY A 59 25.10 10.51 -8.60
N ASP A 60 26.12 10.95 -7.86
CA ASP A 60 27.49 11.12 -8.37
C ASP A 60 28.08 9.81 -8.91
N PHE A 61 27.82 8.69 -8.24
CA PHE A 61 28.25 7.38 -8.73
C PHE A 61 27.49 6.95 -9.98
N ALA A 62 26.18 7.15 -10.03
CA ALA A 62 25.40 6.83 -11.23
C ALA A 62 25.88 7.62 -12.45
N LEU A 63 26.23 8.89 -12.30
CA LEU A 63 26.76 9.73 -13.39
C LEU A 63 28.13 9.26 -13.92
N ARG A 64 28.89 8.52 -13.12
CA ARG A 64 30.22 7.99 -13.48
C ARG A 64 30.17 6.56 -14.01
N CYS A 65 29.01 5.91 -13.96
CA CYS A 65 28.83 4.55 -14.45
C CYS A 65 28.71 4.51 -15.99
N SER A 66 29.28 3.46 -16.58
CA SER A 66 29.01 3.05 -17.97
C SER A 66 27.57 2.55 -18.13
N VAL A 67 27.13 2.41 -19.38
CA VAL A 67 25.78 1.92 -19.70
C VAL A 67 25.57 0.49 -19.17
N GLU A 68 26.55 -0.42 -19.30
CA GLU A 68 26.45 -1.76 -18.71
C GLU A 68 26.30 -1.73 -17.19
N GLN A 69 27.06 -0.86 -16.50
CA GLN A 69 26.99 -0.70 -15.05
C GLN A 69 25.63 -0.14 -14.62
N LEU A 70 25.09 0.83 -15.35
CA LEU A 70 23.76 1.39 -15.08
C LEU A 70 22.64 0.35 -15.29
N ARG A 71 22.74 -0.51 -16.31
CA ARG A 71 21.80 -1.63 -16.49
C ARG A 71 21.85 -2.61 -15.32
N SER A 72 23.04 -2.96 -14.86
CA SER A 72 23.24 -3.81 -13.68
C SER A 72 22.67 -3.18 -12.40
N LEU A 73 22.89 -1.86 -12.23
CA LEU A 73 22.32 -1.10 -11.12
C LEU A 73 20.79 -1.09 -11.18
N SER A 74 20.20 -0.80 -12.35
CA SER A 74 18.75 -0.83 -12.56
C SER A 74 18.16 -2.18 -12.19
N LEU A 75 18.73 -3.29 -12.68
CA LEU A 75 18.27 -4.63 -12.34
C LEU A 75 18.36 -4.91 -10.83
N THR A 76 19.43 -4.47 -10.18
CA THR A 76 19.62 -4.63 -8.74
C THR A 76 18.58 -3.84 -7.95
N VAL A 77 18.32 -2.59 -8.35
CA VAL A 77 17.30 -1.73 -7.75
C VAL A 77 15.90 -2.32 -7.95
N SER A 78 15.54 -2.76 -9.15
CA SER A 78 14.23 -3.37 -9.43
C SER A 78 13.96 -4.66 -8.65
N ARG A 79 15.00 -5.41 -8.24
CA ARG A 79 14.85 -6.57 -7.35
C ARG A 79 14.62 -6.18 -5.88
N ARG A 80 15.16 -5.04 -5.46
CA ARG A 80 15.09 -4.55 -4.06
C ARG A 80 13.87 -3.69 -3.82
N LEU A 81 13.52 -2.90 -4.82
CA LEU A 81 12.31 -2.12 -4.91
C LEU A 81 11.41 -2.88 -5.88
N PRO A 82 10.60 -3.86 -5.42
CA PRO A 82 9.54 -4.38 -6.26
C PRO A 82 8.79 -3.17 -6.80
N LEU A 83 8.35 -3.20 -8.06
CA LEU A 83 7.58 -2.12 -8.68
C LEU A 83 6.29 -1.89 -7.87
N GLN A 84 6.44 -1.19 -6.75
CA GLN A 84 5.43 -0.99 -5.74
C GLN A 84 4.49 0.02 -6.40
N ALA A 85 3.34 -0.47 -6.85
CA ALA A 85 2.34 0.27 -7.62
C ALA A 85 2.57 0.42 -9.14
N ALA A 86 3.28 -0.50 -9.81
CA ALA A 86 3.09 -0.61 -11.26
C ALA A 86 1.69 -1.15 -11.55
N ASP A 87 0.86 -0.32 -12.19
CA ASP A 87 -0.44 -0.77 -12.70
C ASP A 87 -0.21 -1.75 -13.85
N PHE A 88 -0.38 -3.05 -13.57
CA PHE A 88 -0.19 -4.11 -14.56
C PHE A 88 -1.10 -3.93 -15.78
N THR A 89 -2.24 -3.26 -15.63
CA THR A 89 -3.18 -3.03 -16.73
C THR A 89 -2.66 -2.02 -17.76
N CYS A 90 -1.62 -1.25 -17.42
CA CYS A 90 -0.91 -0.34 -18.32
C CYS A 90 0.33 -0.98 -18.94
N LEU A 91 0.81 -2.10 -18.38
CA LEU A 91 2.03 -2.77 -18.83
C LEU A 91 1.75 -4.02 -19.67
N LEU A 92 0.63 -4.70 -19.42
CA LEU A 92 0.26 -5.94 -20.08
C LEU A 92 -0.72 -5.70 -21.24
N PRO A 93 -0.67 -6.51 -22.32
CA PRO A 93 -1.72 -6.54 -23.33
C PRO A 93 -3.09 -6.83 -22.70
N ARG A 94 -4.15 -6.19 -23.25
CA ARG A 94 -5.53 -6.28 -22.73
C ARG A 94 -6.03 -7.72 -22.52
N ALA A 95 -5.63 -8.66 -23.38
CA ALA A 95 -5.99 -10.07 -23.26
C ALA A 95 -5.47 -10.70 -21.96
N LEU A 96 -4.25 -10.38 -21.53
CA LEU A 96 -3.68 -10.87 -20.27
C LEU A 96 -4.35 -10.21 -19.07
N CYS A 97 -4.68 -8.92 -19.15
CA CYS A 97 -5.44 -8.23 -18.11
C CYS A 97 -6.80 -8.88 -17.89
N LEU A 98 -7.52 -9.19 -18.98
CA LEU A 98 -8.80 -9.91 -18.93
C LEU A 98 -8.66 -11.31 -18.34
N TYR A 99 -7.61 -12.04 -18.71
CA TYR A 99 -7.32 -13.35 -18.11
C TYR A 99 -7.10 -13.25 -16.59
N LEU A 100 -6.29 -12.29 -16.13
CA LEU A 100 -6.05 -12.06 -14.70
C LEU A 100 -7.34 -11.68 -13.96
N PHE A 101 -8.13 -10.75 -14.51
CA PHE A 101 -9.41 -10.36 -13.92
C PHE A 101 -10.46 -11.48 -13.93
N SER A 102 -10.37 -12.45 -14.85
CA SER A 102 -11.32 -13.56 -14.93
C SER A 102 -11.35 -14.42 -13.66
N PHE A 103 -10.22 -14.51 -12.95
CA PHE A 103 -10.07 -15.24 -11.68
C PHE A 103 -10.73 -14.55 -10.48
N LEU A 104 -11.06 -13.26 -10.57
CA LEU A 104 -11.67 -12.52 -9.47
C LEU A 104 -13.17 -12.81 -9.36
N ASP A 105 -13.69 -12.83 -8.13
CA ASP A 105 -15.12 -12.89 -7.90
C ASP A 105 -15.81 -11.56 -8.29
N PRO A 106 -17.13 -11.55 -8.54
CA PRO A 106 -17.87 -10.35 -8.91
C PRO A 106 -17.71 -9.17 -7.94
N ARG A 107 -17.61 -9.41 -6.62
CA ARG A 107 -17.44 -8.35 -5.63
C ARG A 107 -16.05 -7.73 -5.74
N SER A 108 -15.02 -8.56 -5.94
CA SER A 108 -13.65 -8.10 -6.22
C SER A 108 -13.57 -7.32 -7.53
N LEU A 109 -14.24 -7.76 -8.60
CA LEU A 109 -14.33 -6.98 -9.85
C LEU A 109 -14.98 -5.60 -9.65
N CYS A 110 -16.04 -5.53 -8.83
CA CYS A 110 -16.66 -4.25 -8.48
C CYS A 110 -15.73 -3.33 -7.69
N ARG A 111 -14.83 -3.87 -6.84
CA ARG A 111 -13.77 -3.08 -6.19
C ARG A 111 -12.71 -2.65 -7.19
N CYS A 112 -12.29 -3.53 -8.11
CA CYS A 112 -11.35 -3.20 -9.17
C CYS A 112 -11.86 -2.05 -10.06
N ALA A 113 -13.16 -1.97 -10.33
CA ALA A 113 -13.77 -0.87 -11.08
C ALA A 113 -13.62 0.51 -10.39
N GLN A 114 -13.31 0.54 -9.09
CA GLN A 114 -13.13 1.76 -8.31
C GLN A 114 -11.66 2.22 -8.24
N VAL A 115 -10.73 1.44 -8.78
CA VAL A 115 -9.29 1.78 -8.76
C VAL A 115 -8.96 2.91 -9.73
N SER A 116 -9.45 2.83 -10.97
CA SER A 116 -9.29 3.88 -11.98
C SER A 116 -10.32 3.72 -13.10
N TRP A 117 -10.52 4.78 -13.90
CA TRP A 117 -11.36 4.71 -15.10
C TRP A 117 -10.86 3.67 -16.11
N HIS A 118 -9.53 3.49 -16.21
CA HIS A 118 -8.94 2.46 -17.07
C HIS A 118 -9.32 1.06 -16.59
N TRP A 119 -9.17 0.79 -15.29
CA TRP A 119 -9.59 -0.48 -14.70
C TRP A 119 -11.06 -0.74 -14.92
N ARG A 120 -11.91 0.26 -14.64
CA ARG A 120 -13.35 0.19 -14.89
C ARG A 120 -13.67 -0.21 -16.32
N SER A 121 -13.00 0.41 -17.30
CA SER A 121 -13.22 0.10 -18.72
C SER A 121 -12.90 -1.36 -19.10
N ILE A 122 -12.01 -2.01 -18.35
CA ILE A 122 -11.63 -3.42 -18.55
C ILE A 122 -12.57 -4.34 -17.77
N VAL A 123 -12.80 -4.07 -16.48
CA VAL A 123 -13.58 -4.99 -15.63
C VAL A 123 -15.08 -4.98 -15.91
N GLU A 124 -15.59 -3.95 -16.59
CA GLU A 124 -16.99 -3.88 -17.02
C GLU A 124 -17.27 -4.61 -18.35
N LEU A 125 -16.25 -5.20 -18.98
CA LEU A 125 -16.39 -5.88 -20.25
C LEU A 125 -17.20 -7.17 -20.13
N ASP A 126 -18.08 -7.38 -21.10
CA ASP A 126 -18.92 -8.56 -21.19
C ASP A 126 -18.13 -9.87 -21.25
N GLN A 127 -16.90 -9.85 -21.76
CA GLN A 127 -16.01 -11.02 -21.77
C GLN A 127 -15.76 -11.60 -20.37
N LEU A 128 -15.77 -10.77 -19.31
CA LEU A 128 -15.62 -11.22 -17.92
C LEU A 128 -16.94 -11.70 -17.33
N TRP A 129 -18.02 -10.96 -17.57
CA TRP A 129 -19.32 -11.22 -16.95
C TRP A 129 -20.07 -12.38 -17.62
N MET A 130 -19.92 -12.54 -18.95
CA MET A 130 -20.50 -13.64 -19.71
C MET A 130 -20.04 -14.99 -19.16
N ALA A 131 -18.72 -15.18 -18.99
CA ALA A 131 -18.19 -16.43 -18.46
C ALA A 131 -18.73 -16.74 -17.05
N LYS A 132 -18.99 -15.71 -16.24
CA LYS A 132 -19.53 -15.87 -14.89
C LYS A 132 -21.01 -16.22 -14.90
N CYS A 133 -21.83 -15.56 -15.73
CA CYS A 133 -23.24 -15.89 -15.91
C CYS A 133 -23.42 -17.30 -16.48
N LEU A 134 -22.67 -17.66 -17.53
CA LEU A 134 -22.75 -18.97 -18.16
C LEU A 134 -22.37 -20.10 -17.20
N ARG A 135 -21.40 -19.89 -16.30
CA ARG A 135 -21.07 -20.85 -15.24
C ARG A 135 -22.22 -21.11 -14.26
N LEU A 136 -23.15 -20.17 -14.12
CA LEU A 136 -24.35 -20.29 -13.30
C LEU A 136 -25.56 -20.78 -14.10
N GLY A 137 -25.38 -21.10 -15.40
CA GLY A 137 -26.48 -21.47 -16.30
C GLY A 137 -27.38 -20.29 -16.69
N TRP A 138 -26.93 -19.05 -16.46
CA TRP A 138 -27.69 -17.85 -16.81
C TRP A 138 -27.38 -17.44 -18.25
N CYS A 139 -28.38 -17.55 -19.10
CA CYS A 139 -28.30 -17.26 -20.53
C CYS A 139 -29.17 -16.04 -20.87
N ILE A 140 -28.65 -15.18 -21.75
CA ILE A 140 -29.43 -14.08 -22.30
C ILE A 140 -30.26 -14.61 -23.48
N THR A 141 -31.53 -14.23 -23.55
CA THR A 141 -32.50 -14.69 -24.56
C THR A 141 -32.38 -13.99 -25.92
N PHE A 142 -31.53 -12.96 -26.00
CA PHE A 142 -31.22 -12.21 -27.21
C PHE A 142 -29.70 -12.14 -27.42
N SER A 143 -29.28 -11.90 -28.66
CA SER A 143 -27.87 -11.64 -28.99
C SER A 143 -27.56 -10.15 -28.77
N PRO A 144 -26.71 -9.77 -27.80
CA PRO A 144 -26.30 -8.38 -27.63
C PRO A 144 -25.64 -7.85 -28.90
N SER A 145 -25.90 -6.57 -29.21
CA SER A 145 -25.18 -5.90 -30.29
C SER A 145 -23.71 -5.71 -29.91
N ALA A 146 -22.80 -5.76 -30.88
CA ALA A 146 -21.35 -5.60 -30.65
C ALA A 146 -20.98 -4.25 -29.99
N PHE A 147 -21.86 -3.25 -30.07
CA PHE A 147 -21.68 -1.93 -29.47
C PHE A 147 -22.27 -1.81 -28.07
N GLU A 148 -23.11 -2.76 -27.66
CA GLU A 148 -23.68 -2.79 -26.31
C GLU A 148 -22.62 -3.27 -25.33
N ARG A 149 -22.34 -2.46 -24.30
CA ARG A 149 -21.34 -2.78 -23.27
C ARG A 149 -22.02 -3.05 -21.94
N GLY A 150 -21.58 -4.12 -21.27
CA GLY A 150 -21.98 -4.44 -19.90
C GLY A 150 -23.37 -5.07 -19.83
N VAL A 151 -23.85 -5.67 -20.91
CA VAL A 151 -25.14 -6.39 -20.94
C VAL A 151 -25.11 -7.57 -19.97
N TRP A 152 -24.00 -8.32 -19.95
CA TRP A 152 -23.84 -9.46 -19.06
C TRP A 152 -23.66 -9.04 -17.60
N LYS A 153 -23.03 -7.88 -17.35
CA LYS A 153 -22.95 -7.32 -15.99
C LYS A 153 -24.32 -6.94 -15.45
N ARG A 154 -25.16 -6.28 -16.27
CA ARG A 154 -26.54 -5.94 -15.88
C ARG A 154 -27.36 -7.19 -15.61
N HIS A 155 -27.31 -8.15 -16.53
CA HIS A 155 -27.98 -9.44 -16.36
C HIS A 155 -27.52 -10.17 -15.09
N TYR A 156 -26.22 -10.14 -14.78
CA TYR A 156 -25.69 -10.70 -13.53
C TYR A 156 -26.33 -10.05 -12.31
N ILE A 157 -26.39 -8.71 -12.26
CA ILE A 157 -26.96 -7.96 -11.13
C ILE A 157 -28.46 -8.24 -10.97
N GLU A 158 -29.20 -8.31 -12.08
CA GLU A 158 -30.65 -8.58 -12.08
C GLU A 158 -30.99 -10.01 -11.67
N THR A 159 -30.17 -10.98 -12.08
CA THR A 159 -30.41 -12.42 -11.84
C THR A 159 -29.87 -12.90 -10.50
N THR A 160 -28.91 -12.18 -9.92
CA THR A 160 -28.40 -12.51 -8.59
C THR A 160 -29.55 -12.32 -7.60
N PRO A 161 -30.00 -13.39 -6.90
CA PRO A 161 -31.00 -13.23 -5.85
C PRO A 161 -30.46 -12.20 -4.88
N SER A 162 -31.24 -11.16 -4.60
CA SER A 162 -30.88 -10.16 -3.59
C SER A 162 -30.56 -10.90 -2.31
N MET A 163 -29.27 -11.10 -2.03
CA MET A 163 -28.82 -11.58 -0.74
C MET A 163 -29.37 -10.56 0.25
N PRO A 164 -30.28 -10.93 1.17
CA PRO A 164 -30.68 -9.99 2.21
C PRO A 164 -29.40 -9.55 2.92
N PRO A 165 -29.27 -8.27 3.32
CA PRO A 165 -28.15 -7.83 4.14
C PRO A 165 -28.05 -8.79 5.32
N GLU A 166 -26.85 -9.34 5.45
CA GLU A 166 -26.39 -10.27 6.47
C GLU A 166 -27.14 -10.07 7.79
N LEU A 167 -27.89 -11.09 8.20
CA LEU A 167 -28.64 -11.11 9.46
C LEU A 167 -27.69 -10.79 10.61
N GLU A 168 -27.96 -9.68 11.30
CA GLU A 168 -27.31 -9.32 12.54
C GLU A 168 -27.43 -10.47 13.54
N ILE A 169 -26.30 -10.88 14.11
CA ILE A 169 -26.20 -11.86 15.18
C ILE A 169 -26.93 -11.31 16.42
N PRO A 170 -27.96 -11.97 16.98
CA PRO A 170 -28.59 -11.48 18.20
C PRO A 170 -27.69 -11.78 19.39
N SER A 171 -27.00 -10.75 19.88
CA SER A 171 -26.37 -10.82 21.19
C SER A 171 -27.46 -10.62 22.25
N ALA A 172 -27.83 -11.71 22.90
CA ALA A 172 -28.66 -11.70 24.09
C ALA A 172 -28.00 -10.81 25.17
N ILE A 173 -28.73 -9.84 25.71
CA ILE A 173 -28.66 -9.44 27.13
C ILE A 173 -30.08 -9.07 27.57
N SER A 174 -30.49 -9.81 28.60
CA SER A 174 -31.69 -9.65 29.42
C SER A 174 -31.63 -8.37 30.27
N GLY A 175 -32.73 -7.64 30.37
CA GLY A 175 -32.96 -6.72 31.48
C GLY A 175 -34.05 -5.66 31.28
N GLY A 176 -35.20 -5.82 31.97
CA GLY A 176 -35.87 -4.67 32.60
C GLY A 176 -37.18 -4.09 32.02
N ARG A 177 -38.30 -4.79 32.25
CA ARG A 177 -39.52 -4.36 33.00
C ARG A 177 -40.24 -2.99 32.72
N LYS A 178 -41.51 -3.14 32.26
CA LYS A 178 -42.81 -2.45 32.61
C LYS A 178 -43.27 -1.10 32.01
N GLN A 179 -44.32 -1.23 31.19
CA GLN A 179 -45.66 -0.57 31.11
C GLN A 179 -45.88 0.93 30.69
N PRO A 180 -47.00 1.22 29.96
CA PRO A 180 -47.44 2.56 29.46
C PRO A 180 -48.62 3.12 30.30
N PRO A 181 -49.49 4.07 29.84
CA PRO A 181 -49.41 5.23 28.93
C PRO A 181 -49.82 6.56 29.65
N GLU A 182 -49.79 7.75 29.00
CA GLU A 182 -50.85 8.78 29.08
C GLU A 182 -50.63 10.04 28.21
N LEU A 183 -51.76 10.68 27.89
CA LEU A 183 -52.02 11.73 26.90
C LEU A 183 -51.63 13.16 27.34
N SER A 184 -51.35 14.04 26.37
CA SER A 184 -52.12 15.28 26.08
C SER A 184 -51.36 16.17 25.07
N SER A 185 -52.00 16.55 23.95
CA SER A 185 -52.58 17.89 23.67
C SER A 185 -51.48 18.95 23.37
N SER A 186 -51.44 19.73 22.29
CA SER A 186 -52.41 20.14 21.29
C SER A 186 -51.75 21.07 20.25
N ARG A 187 -52.48 21.33 19.15
CA ARG A 187 -52.49 22.52 18.27
C ARG A 187 -51.65 22.58 16.98
N SER A 188 -52.34 22.19 15.91
CA SER A 188 -52.71 23.00 14.73
C SER A 188 -51.63 23.79 13.98
N GLY A 189 -51.28 23.28 12.81
CA GLY A 189 -50.72 24.05 11.69
C GLY A 189 -50.97 23.31 10.38
N LEU A 190 -52.04 23.67 9.67
CA LEU A 190 -52.38 23.12 8.36
C LEU A 190 -51.33 23.59 7.33
N LYS A 191 -50.46 22.68 6.87
CA LYS A 191 -49.62 22.89 5.68
C LYS A 191 -49.56 21.59 4.87
N THR A 192 -50.20 21.65 3.71
CA THR A 192 -50.05 20.82 2.52
C THR A 192 -48.94 19.75 2.58
N GLU A 193 -49.33 18.47 2.63
CA GLU A 193 -48.44 17.34 2.41
C GLU A 193 -47.87 17.39 0.99
N LYS A 194 -46.65 17.94 0.86
CA LYS A 194 -45.79 17.59 -0.27
C LYS A 194 -45.20 16.22 0.04
N LYS A 195 -45.75 15.20 -0.63
CA LYS A 195 -45.15 13.86 -0.76
C LYS A 195 -43.65 14.01 -0.98
N ALA A 196 -42.84 13.69 0.01
CA ALA A 196 -41.39 13.70 -0.11
C ALA A 196 -41.05 12.69 -1.21
N LYS A 197 -40.60 13.20 -2.37
CA LYS A 197 -40.01 12.35 -3.40
C LYS A 197 -38.88 11.60 -2.71
N ALA A 198 -38.99 10.28 -2.64
CA ALA A 198 -37.88 9.43 -2.24
C ALA A 198 -36.69 9.82 -3.11
N LEU A 199 -35.67 10.40 -2.48
CA LEU A 199 -34.44 10.75 -3.17
C LEU A 199 -33.81 9.43 -3.66
N PRO A 200 -33.21 9.41 -4.86
CA PRO A 200 -32.52 8.22 -5.35
C PRO A 200 -31.43 7.78 -4.34
N PRO A 201 -31.01 6.50 -4.36
CA PRO A 201 -30.11 5.92 -3.36
C PRO A 201 -28.71 6.55 -3.28
N TRP A 202 -28.40 7.51 -4.16
CA TRP A 202 -27.08 8.09 -4.34
C TRP A 202 -27.16 9.60 -4.07
N ARG A 203 -26.43 10.05 -3.04
CA ARG A 203 -26.12 11.46 -2.83
C ARG A 203 -24.92 11.84 -3.68
N ASP A 204 -24.90 13.04 -4.24
CA ASP A 204 -23.69 13.62 -4.84
C ASP A 204 -22.55 13.66 -3.82
N SER A 205 -21.30 13.63 -4.29
CA SER A 205 -20.11 13.72 -3.44
C SER A 205 -20.20 14.98 -2.57
N ASP A 206 -20.24 14.78 -1.25
CA ASP A 206 -20.33 15.88 -0.29
C ASP A 206 -19.12 16.80 -0.46
N ARG A 207 -19.36 18.11 -0.65
CA ARG A 207 -18.30 19.07 -0.99
C ARG A 207 -17.32 19.26 0.17
N HIS A 208 -17.70 18.86 1.39
CA HIS A 208 -16.89 18.90 2.60
C HIS A 208 -17.08 17.62 3.42
N PRO A 209 -16.42 16.50 3.04
CA PRO A 209 -16.60 15.23 3.72
C PRO A 209 -16.02 15.32 5.14
N LYS A 210 -16.87 15.17 6.15
CA LYS A 210 -16.46 15.07 7.57
C LYS A 210 -16.09 13.64 7.99
N ASP A 211 -16.40 12.67 7.13
CA ASP A 211 -16.20 11.24 7.36
C ASP A 211 -14.75 10.75 7.08
N THR A 212 -13.85 11.68 6.72
CA THR A 212 -12.41 11.41 6.62
C THR A 212 -11.69 11.46 7.96
N MET A 213 -12.39 11.81 9.05
CA MET A 213 -11.90 11.64 10.42
C MET A 213 -11.95 10.16 10.79
N ARG A 214 -11.12 9.37 10.12
CA ARG A 214 -10.84 7.99 10.48
C ARG A 214 -10.10 8.04 11.81
N PHE A 215 -10.71 7.51 12.87
CA PHE A 215 -9.99 7.21 14.09
C PHE A 215 -8.75 6.41 13.69
N ASN A 216 -7.58 7.01 13.86
CA ASN A 216 -6.34 6.40 13.47
C ASN A 216 -6.10 5.28 14.48
N TYR A 217 -6.49 4.04 14.14
CA TYR A 217 -6.40 2.90 15.07
C TYR A 217 -4.95 2.56 15.48
N LEU A 218 -3.97 3.20 14.84
CA LEU A 218 -2.55 3.12 15.17
C LEU A 218 -2.07 4.23 16.13
N ASP A 219 -2.90 5.22 16.44
CA ASP A 219 -2.63 6.27 17.43
C ASP A 219 -3.30 6.01 18.80
N ASN A 220 -3.89 4.83 18.99
CA ASN A 220 -4.34 4.42 20.32
C ASN A 220 -3.11 4.13 21.18
N LEU A 221 -2.60 5.16 21.86
CA LEU A 221 -1.69 4.96 22.98
C LEU A 221 -2.40 4.08 24.01
N ASP A 222 -1.64 3.13 24.56
CA ASP A 222 -2.05 2.20 25.62
C ASP A 222 -2.83 2.99 26.71
N PRO A 223 -3.97 2.49 27.25
CA PRO A 223 -4.77 3.20 28.25
C PRO A 223 -3.96 3.78 29.42
N VAL A 224 -2.83 3.15 29.75
CA VAL A 224 -1.89 3.65 30.77
C VAL A 224 -1.19 4.95 30.33
N GLU A 225 -0.77 5.07 29.07
CA GLU A 225 -0.11 6.27 28.55
C GLU A 225 -1.05 7.47 28.39
N GLN A 226 -2.34 7.23 28.16
CA GLN A 226 -3.37 8.28 28.09
C GLN A 226 -3.56 8.97 29.47
N THR A 227 -3.62 8.18 30.54
CA THR A 227 -3.74 8.72 31.91
C THR A 227 -2.50 9.52 32.35
N PHE A 228 -1.29 9.10 31.95
CA PHE A 228 -0.07 9.85 32.23
C PHE A 228 -0.06 11.21 31.52
N ARG A 229 -0.48 11.27 30.25
CA ARG A 229 -0.54 12.53 29.49
C ARG A 229 -1.56 13.52 30.06
N GLU A 230 -2.73 13.06 30.45
CA GLU A 230 -3.75 13.90 31.09
C GLU A 230 -3.29 14.46 32.44
N THR A 231 -2.58 13.64 33.24
CA THR A 231 -2.05 14.07 34.53
C THR A 231 -0.91 15.10 34.38
N SER A 232 -0.07 14.96 33.34
CA SER A 232 0.99 15.93 33.05
C SER A 232 0.48 17.27 32.49
N ASN A 233 -0.62 17.25 31.71
CA ASN A 233 -1.21 18.49 31.19
C ASN A 233 -1.97 19.26 32.28
N ASN A 234 -2.63 18.58 33.22
CA ASN A 234 -3.31 19.25 34.33
C ASN A 234 -2.36 19.86 35.36
N ARG A 235 -1.14 19.33 35.52
CA ARG A 235 -0.12 19.92 36.42
C ARG A 235 0.48 21.23 35.91
N ASN A 236 0.47 21.46 34.61
CA ASN A 236 1.00 22.69 34.00
C ASN A 236 -0.05 23.81 33.88
N GLN A 237 -1.33 23.54 34.17
CA GLN A 237 -2.39 24.55 34.24
C GLN A 237 -2.68 25.04 35.66
N SER A 238 -2.10 24.42 36.70
CA SER A 238 -2.27 24.85 38.10
C SER A 238 -1.10 25.68 38.65
N MET A 239 -0.21 26.18 37.78
CA MET A 239 0.88 27.11 38.15
C MET A 239 0.93 28.33 37.20
N ILE A 240 -0.23 28.95 36.98
CA ILE A 240 -0.34 30.37 36.58
C ILE A 240 -1.41 31.00 37.47
#